data_AF-P69771-F1
#
_entry.id   AF-P69771-F1
#
_cell.length_a   1.000
_cell.length_b   1.000
_cell.length_c   1.000
_cell.angle_alpha   90.00
_cell.angle_beta   90.00
_cell.angle_gamma   90.00
#
_symmetry.space_group_name_H-M   'P 1'
#
loop_
_entity.id
_entity.type
_entity.pdbx_description
1 polymer ?
#
loop_
_entity_poly.entity_id
_entity_poly.type
_entity_poly.pdbx_seq_one_letter_code
_entity_poly.pdbx_strand_id
1 'polypeptide(L)'
;MSRNSAAGLENTLFQLKFTSKQLQKQANKASKEEKQETNKLKRALNENEDISRIYASNAIRKKNERLQLLKLASRVDSVASRVQTAVTMRQVSASMGQVCKGMDKALQNMNLQQITMIMDKFEQQFEDLDTSVNVYEDMGVNSDAMLVDNDKVDELMSKVADENGMELKQSAKLDNVPEIKAKEVNVDDEKEDKLAQRLRALRG
;
A
#
# COMPACT_ATOMS: atom_id res chain seq x y z
N MET A 1 4.83 -23.73 -31.37
CA MET A 1 4.79 -23.90 -29.89
C MET A 1 4.16 -22.73 -29.11
N SER A 2 3.37 -21.79 -29.68
CA SER A 2 2.99 -20.56 -28.96
C SER A 2 1.57 -20.50 -28.33
N ARG A 3 0.70 -21.51 -28.50
CA ARG A 3 -0.66 -21.45 -27.92
C ARG A 3 -0.71 -21.68 -26.39
N ASN A 4 0.27 -22.40 -25.82
CA ASN A 4 0.29 -22.68 -24.37
C ASN A 4 0.84 -21.52 -23.53
N SER A 5 1.53 -20.55 -24.14
CA SER A 5 2.21 -19.49 -23.38
C SER A 5 1.24 -18.43 -22.82
N ALA A 6 0.12 -18.16 -23.50
CA ALA A 6 -0.88 -17.19 -23.05
C ALA A 6 -1.64 -17.71 -21.82
N ALA A 7 -2.19 -18.93 -21.91
CA ALA A 7 -2.78 -19.63 -20.77
C ALA A 7 -1.75 -19.82 -19.64
N GLY A 8 -0.48 -20.03 -19.99
CA GLY A 8 0.63 -20.07 -19.03
C GLY A 8 0.76 -18.78 -18.21
N LEU A 9 0.78 -17.60 -18.87
CA LEU A 9 0.88 -16.31 -18.17
C LEU A 9 -0.35 -15.99 -17.32
N GLU A 10 -1.55 -16.26 -17.80
CA GLU A 10 -2.79 -16.08 -17.02
C GLU A 10 -2.81 -16.99 -15.79
N ASN A 11 -2.38 -18.24 -15.93
CA ASN A 11 -2.22 -19.16 -14.81
C ASN A 11 -1.15 -18.68 -13.81
N THR A 12 0.00 -18.19 -14.29
CA THR A 12 1.04 -17.61 -13.44
C THR A 12 0.52 -16.40 -12.69
N LEU A 13 -0.20 -15.50 -13.37
CA LEU A 13 -0.84 -14.34 -12.76
C LEU A 13 -1.80 -14.74 -11.64
N PHE A 14 -2.67 -15.74 -11.87
CA PHE A 14 -3.56 -16.27 -10.85
C PHE A 14 -2.79 -16.83 -9.65
N GLN A 15 -1.76 -17.63 -9.90
CA GLN A 15 -0.92 -18.22 -8.85
C GLN A 15 -0.20 -17.14 -8.04
N LEU A 16 0.30 -16.07 -8.68
CA LEU A 16 0.95 -14.95 -8.00
C LEU A 16 -0.04 -14.20 -7.10
N LYS A 17 -1.23 -13.86 -7.62
CA LYS A 17 -2.29 -13.20 -6.82
C LYS A 17 -2.73 -14.07 -5.65
N PHE A 18 -2.93 -15.37 -5.88
CA PHE A 18 -3.29 -16.33 -4.84
C PHE A 18 -2.20 -16.41 -3.76
N THR A 19 -0.93 -16.48 -4.17
CA THR A 19 0.22 -16.52 -3.26
C THR A 19 0.35 -15.24 -2.44
N SER A 20 0.22 -14.07 -3.07
CA SER A 20 0.16 -12.76 -2.37
C SER A 20 -0.92 -12.79 -1.28
N LYS A 21 -2.14 -13.23 -1.61
CA LYS A 21 -3.24 -13.31 -0.66
C LYS A 21 -3.00 -14.33 0.47
N GLN A 22 -2.41 -15.48 0.15
CA GLN A 22 -2.07 -16.49 1.14
C GLN A 22 -1.01 -15.98 2.13
N LEU A 23 0.01 -15.28 1.63
CA LEU A 23 1.04 -14.65 2.47
C LEU A 23 0.45 -13.57 3.37
N GLN A 24 -0.47 -12.72 2.86
CA GLN A 24 -1.20 -11.75 3.69
C GLN A 24 -2.00 -12.43 4.80
N LYS A 25 -2.68 -13.55 4.52
CA LYS A 25 -3.41 -14.33 5.54
C LYS A 25 -2.47 -14.89 6.61
N GLN A 26 -1.31 -15.40 6.21
CA GLN A 26 -0.28 -15.88 7.14
C GLN A 26 0.28 -14.74 8.00
N ALA A 27 0.56 -13.58 7.41
CA ALA A 27 0.98 -12.39 8.14
C ALA A 27 -0.05 -11.96 9.19
N ASN A 28 -1.34 -12.01 8.86
CA ASN A 28 -2.43 -11.72 9.79
C ASN A 28 -2.53 -12.76 10.91
N LYS A 29 -2.25 -14.03 10.63
CA LYS A 29 -2.16 -15.07 11.66
C LYS A 29 -0.98 -14.79 12.61
N ALA A 30 0.20 -14.48 12.07
CA ALA A 30 1.36 -14.09 12.86
C ALA A 30 1.08 -12.85 13.72
N SER A 31 0.28 -11.89 13.23
CA SER A 31 -0.17 -10.73 14.03
C SER A 31 -1.05 -11.12 15.22
N LYS A 32 -1.95 -12.09 15.05
CA LYS A 32 -2.79 -12.58 16.16
C LYS A 32 -1.95 -13.31 17.21
N GLU A 33 -0.98 -14.11 16.78
CA GLU A 33 -0.04 -14.81 17.64
C GLU A 33 0.88 -13.82 18.38
N GLU A 34 1.40 -12.79 17.69
CA GLU A 34 2.14 -11.67 18.30
C GLU A 34 1.32 -11.03 19.42
N LYS A 35 0.05 -10.68 19.17
CA LYS A 35 -0.84 -10.10 20.19
C LYS A 35 -1.06 -11.03 21.38
N GLN A 36 -1.24 -12.33 21.14
CA GLN A 36 -1.39 -13.32 22.23
C GLN A 36 -0.14 -13.37 23.12
N GLU A 37 1.05 -13.39 22.53
CA GLU A 37 2.31 -13.37 23.29
C GLU A 37 2.49 -12.05 24.06
N THR A 38 2.13 -10.91 23.46
CA THR A 38 2.16 -9.62 24.19
C THR A 38 1.18 -9.58 25.36
N ASN A 39 0.02 -10.23 25.26
CA ASN A 39 -0.94 -10.32 26.35
C ASN A 39 -0.44 -11.24 27.47
N LYS A 40 0.24 -12.34 27.14
CA LYS A 40 0.90 -13.20 28.14
C LYS A 40 2.04 -12.47 28.83
N LEU A 41 2.85 -11.71 28.09
CA LEU A 41 3.89 -10.85 28.63
C LEU A 41 3.33 -9.86 29.65
N LYS A 42 2.22 -9.17 29.34
CA LYS A 42 1.58 -8.22 30.28
C LYS A 42 1.17 -8.87 31.60
N ARG A 43 0.79 -10.15 31.59
CA ARG A 43 0.43 -10.90 32.80
C ARG A 43 1.67 -11.34 33.57
N ALA A 44 2.67 -11.88 32.87
CA ALA A 44 3.89 -12.40 33.49
C ALA A 44 4.83 -11.31 34.04
N LEU A 45 4.70 -10.05 33.58
CA LEU A 45 5.61 -8.96 33.92
C LEU A 45 5.73 -8.71 35.43
N ASN A 46 4.64 -8.93 36.17
CA ASN A 46 4.60 -8.72 37.61
C ASN A 46 4.98 -9.97 38.42
N GLU A 47 5.07 -11.14 37.78
CA GLU A 47 5.23 -12.42 38.47
C GLU A 47 6.66 -12.98 38.34
N ASN A 48 7.22 -12.98 37.13
CA ASN A 48 8.50 -13.63 36.86
C ASN A 48 9.22 -13.00 35.66
N GLU A 49 10.42 -12.47 35.91
CA GLU A 49 11.23 -11.79 34.88
C GLU A 49 11.68 -12.75 33.76
N ASP A 50 12.11 -13.97 34.10
CA ASP A 50 12.58 -14.96 33.13
C ASP A 50 11.47 -15.40 32.18
N ILE A 51 10.26 -15.65 32.71
CA ILE A 51 9.07 -15.99 31.92
C ILE A 51 8.68 -14.81 31.02
N SER A 52 8.75 -13.58 31.55
CA SER A 52 8.48 -12.36 30.78
C SER A 52 9.46 -12.21 29.61
N ARG A 53 10.75 -12.47 29.83
CA ARG A 53 11.77 -12.42 28.78
C ARG A 53 11.49 -13.42 27.66
N ILE A 54 11.01 -14.63 28.00
CA ILE A 54 10.60 -15.64 27.01
C ILE A 54 9.41 -15.16 26.16
N TYR A 55 8.34 -14.63 26.78
CA TYR A 55 7.17 -14.13 26.03
C TYR A 55 7.51 -12.90 25.18
N ALA A 56 8.36 -11.99 25.67
CA ALA A 56 8.85 -10.87 24.89
C ALA A 56 9.63 -11.32 23.65
N SER A 57 10.55 -12.29 23.81
CA SER A 57 11.30 -12.88 22.70
C SER A 57 10.38 -13.53 21.66
N ASN A 58 9.39 -14.30 22.10
CA ASN A 58 8.39 -14.88 21.20
C ASN A 58 7.57 -13.83 20.44
N ALA A 59 7.15 -12.76 21.12
CA ALA A 59 6.41 -11.66 20.49
C ALA A 59 7.25 -10.95 19.42
N ILE A 60 8.53 -10.66 19.70
CA ILE A 60 9.45 -10.06 18.72
C ILE A 60 9.66 -10.99 17.53
N ARG A 61 9.86 -12.29 17.77
CA ARG A 61 10.00 -13.29 16.69
C ARG A 61 8.76 -13.29 15.79
N LYS A 62 7.55 -13.25 16.36
CA LYS A 62 6.29 -13.20 15.61
C LYS A 62 6.08 -11.89 14.86
N LYS A 63 6.49 -10.77 15.43
CA LYS A 63 6.51 -9.47 14.75
C LYS A 63 7.45 -9.48 13.54
N ASN A 64 8.65 -10.03 13.68
CA ASN A 64 9.62 -10.15 12.58
C ASN A 64 9.11 -11.09 11.48
N GLU A 65 8.52 -12.23 11.86
CA GLU A 65 7.85 -13.16 10.94
C GLU A 65 6.73 -12.45 10.15
N ARG A 66 5.87 -11.69 10.85
CA ARG A 66 4.82 -10.89 10.21
C ARG A 66 5.39 -9.89 9.21
N LEU A 67 6.41 -9.13 9.58
CA LEU A 67 7.05 -8.14 8.70
C LEU A 67 7.65 -8.81 7.47
N GLN A 68 8.32 -9.95 7.63
CA GLN A 68 8.89 -10.69 6.50
C GLN A 68 7.80 -11.22 5.55
N LEU A 69 6.70 -11.74 6.08
CA LEU A 69 5.56 -12.20 5.29
C LEU A 69 4.87 -11.05 4.54
N LEU A 70 4.71 -9.88 5.17
CA LEU A 70 4.17 -8.69 4.51
C LEU A 70 5.08 -8.19 3.38
N LYS A 71 6.39 -8.14 3.61
CA LYS A 71 7.38 -7.77 2.58
C LYS A 71 7.37 -8.74 1.41
N LEU A 72 7.25 -10.03 1.67
CA LEU A 72 7.15 -11.03 0.62
C LEU A 72 5.83 -10.92 -0.14
N ALA A 73 4.72 -10.73 0.57
CA ALA A 73 3.40 -10.54 -0.03
C ALA A 73 3.37 -9.32 -0.96
N SER A 74 3.87 -8.16 -0.49
CA SER A 74 3.93 -6.95 -1.30
C SER A 74 4.79 -7.15 -2.54
N ARG A 75 5.96 -7.79 -2.40
CA ARG A 75 6.83 -8.09 -3.55
C ARG A 75 6.16 -9.01 -4.58
N VAL A 76 5.47 -10.06 -4.12
CA VAL A 76 4.71 -10.97 -5.00
C VAL A 76 3.57 -10.21 -5.68
N ASP A 77 2.89 -9.33 -4.97
CA ASP A 77 1.82 -8.48 -5.50
C ASP A 77 2.33 -7.52 -6.59
N SER A 78 3.49 -6.88 -6.36
CA SER A 78 4.13 -6.02 -7.37
C SER A 78 4.48 -6.80 -8.64
N VAL A 79 4.99 -8.04 -8.51
CA VAL A 79 5.25 -8.91 -9.66
C VAL A 79 3.93 -9.29 -10.35
N ALA A 80 2.89 -9.63 -9.59
CA ALA A 80 1.56 -9.93 -10.14
C ALA A 80 0.99 -8.75 -10.93
N SER A 81 1.14 -7.52 -10.43
CA SER A 81 0.70 -6.30 -11.12
C SER A 81 1.43 -6.12 -12.46
N ARG A 82 2.76 -6.29 -12.48
CA ARG A 82 3.54 -6.24 -13.73
C ARG A 82 3.12 -7.32 -14.73
N VAL A 83 2.86 -8.54 -14.26
CA VAL A 83 2.36 -9.63 -15.12
C VAL A 83 0.95 -9.31 -15.63
N GLN A 84 0.07 -8.73 -14.81
CA GLN A 84 -1.25 -8.27 -15.23
C GLN A 84 -1.15 -7.26 -16.38
N THR A 85 -0.27 -6.26 -16.25
CA THR A 85 -0.03 -5.28 -17.31
C THR A 85 0.45 -5.97 -18.58
N ALA A 86 1.40 -6.89 -18.49
CA ALA A 86 1.90 -7.64 -19.64
C ALA A 86 0.82 -8.51 -20.32
N VAL A 87 -0.06 -9.14 -19.54
CA VAL A 87 -1.20 -9.92 -20.07
C VAL A 87 -2.20 -8.99 -20.77
N THR A 88 -2.53 -7.86 -20.15
CA THR A 88 -3.47 -6.87 -20.71
C THR A 88 -2.93 -6.26 -22.00
N MET A 89 -1.67 -5.82 -22.01
CA MET A 89 -0.99 -5.31 -23.22
C MET A 89 -0.96 -6.36 -24.34
N ARG A 90 -0.76 -7.64 -24.01
CA ARG A 90 -0.83 -8.74 -24.99
C ARG A 90 -2.23 -8.92 -25.55
N GLN A 91 -3.26 -8.86 -24.72
CA GLN A 91 -4.65 -8.99 -25.15
C GLN A 91 -5.04 -7.83 -26.09
N VAL A 92 -4.70 -6.59 -25.73
CA VAL A 92 -4.87 -5.41 -26.58
C VAL A 92 -4.15 -5.61 -27.91
N SER A 93 -2.86 -6.00 -27.88
CA SER A 93 -2.07 -6.20 -29.10
C SER A 93 -2.67 -7.28 -30.01
N ALA A 94 -3.19 -8.36 -29.44
CA ALA A 94 -3.85 -9.42 -30.18
C ALA A 94 -5.17 -8.95 -30.80
N SER A 95 -5.98 -8.19 -30.04
CA SER A 95 -7.24 -7.62 -30.50
C SER A 95 -7.03 -6.61 -31.62
N MET A 96 -6.08 -5.69 -31.45
CA MET A 96 -5.68 -4.72 -32.48
C MET A 96 -5.18 -5.43 -33.75
N GLY A 97 -4.36 -6.48 -33.59
CA GLY A 97 -3.93 -7.30 -34.70
C GLY A 97 -5.09 -7.99 -35.45
N GLN A 98 -6.20 -8.30 -34.78
CA GLN A 98 -7.40 -8.83 -35.42
C GLN A 98 -8.19 -7.73 -36.15
N VAL A 99 -8.26 -6.51 -35.58
CA VAL A 99 -8.89 -5.35 -36.22
C VAL A 99 -8.14 -4.97 -37.50
N CYS A 100 -6.81 -4.86 -37.47
CA CYS A 100 -6.00 -4.57 -38.67
C CYS A 100 -6.21 -5.62 -39.77
N LYS A 101 -6.20 -6.92 -39.42
CA LYS A 101 -6.48 -8.00 -40.38
C LYS A 101 -7.89 -7.96 -40.94
N GLY A 102 -8.88 -7.53 -40.14
CA GLY A 102 -10.22 -7.28 -40.61
C GLY A 102 -10.24 -6.16 -41.64
N MET A 103 -9.55 -5.06 -41.33
CA MET A 103 -9.45 -3.88 -42.20
C MET A 103 -8.81 -4.22 -43.54
N ASP A 104 -7.68 -4.93 -43.53
CA ASP A 104 -6.99 -5.36 -44.75
C ASP A 104 -7.92 -6.14 -45.69
N LYS A 105 -8.73 -7.05 -45.15
CA LYS A 105 -9.71 -7.84 -45.93
C LYS A 105 -10.86 -6.99 -46.45
N ALA A 106 -11.36 -6.05 -45.66
CA ALA A 106 -12.45 -5.17 -46.06
C ALA A 106 -12.01 -4.21 -47.17
N LEU A 107 -10.78 -3.70 -47.08
CA LEU A 107 -10.15 -2.86 -48.11
C LEU A 107 -9.91 -3.65 -49.41
N GLN A 108 -9.45 -4.90 -49.33
CA GLN A 108 -9.27 -5.77 -50.51
C GLN A 108 -10.58 -6.02 -51.27
N ASN A 109 -11.69 -6.19 -50.55
CA ASN A 109 -13.00 -6.42 -51.16
C ASN A 109 -13.77 -5.12 -51.49
N MET A 110 -13.19 -3.94 -51.20
CA MET A 110 -13.87 -2.64 -51.23
C MET A 110 -15.24 -2.63 -50.54
N ASN A 111 -15.38 -3.39 -49.45
CA ASN A 111 -16.65 -3.52 -48.74
C ASN A 111 -16.80 -2.41 -47.70
N LEU A 112 -17.45 -1.31 -48.09
CA LEU A 112 -17.70 -0.16 -47.20
C LEU A 112 -18.42 -0.55 -45.90
N GLN A 113 -19.39 -1.46 -45.93
CA GLN A 113 -20.10 -1.88 -44.71
C GLN A 113 -19.15 -2.58 -43.72
N GLN A 114 -18.26 -3.43 -44.24
CA GLN A 114 -17.24 -4.07 -43.41
C GLN A 114 -16.25 -3.04 -42.85
N ILE A 115 -15.81 -2.08 -43.66
CA ILE A 115 -14.92 -1.00 -43.21
C ILE A 115 -15.56 -0.23 -42.05
N THR A 116 -16.84 0.17 -42.15
CA THR A 116 -17.56 0.84 -41.06
C THR A 116 -17.60 0.00 -39.80
N MET A 117 -18.00 -1.29 -39.88
CA MET A 117 -18.02 -2.16 -38.71
C MET A 117 -16.64 -2.34 -38.05
N ILE A 118 -15.56 -2.36 -38.86
CA ILE A 118 -14.20 -2.48 -38.35
C ILE A 118 -13.75 -1.18 -37.70
N MET A 119 -14.17 -0.02 -38.21
CA MET A 119 -13.95 1.27 -37.58
C MET A 119 -14.66 1.38 -36.22
N ASP A 120 -15.94 0.98 -36.15
CA ASP A 120 -16.67 0.95 -34.87
C ASP A 120 -15.94 0.06 -33.84
N LYS A 121 -15.43 -1.10 -34.30
CA LYS A 121 -14.63 -1.98 -33.45
C LYS A 121 -13.28 -1.38 -33.08
N PHE A 122 -12.63 -0.64 -33.98
CA PHE A 122 -11.38 0.05 -33.71
C PHE A 122 -11.57 1.12 -32.64
N GLU A 123 -12.64 1.93 -32.75
CA GLU A 123 -13.00 2.94 -31.74
C GLU A 123 -13.24 2.29 -30.37
N GLN A 124 -14.01 1.20 -30.32
CA GLN A 124 -14.23 0.46 -29.07
C GLN A 124 -12.92 -0.06 -28.46
N GLN A 125 -12.04 -0.67 -29.28
CA GLN A 125 -10.75 -1.17 -28.79
C GLN A 125 -9.79 -0.05 -28.39
N PHE A 126 -9.93 1.13 -28.97
CA PHE A 126 -9.16 2.31 -28.61
C PHE A 126 -9.62 2.92 -27.28
N GLU A 127 -10.92 2.99 -27.04
CA GLU A 127 -11.49 3.43 -25.74
C GLU A 127 -11.12 2.45 -24.61
N ASP A 128 -11.22 1.14 -24.86
CA ASP A 128 -10.77 0.11 -23.92
C ASP A 128 -9.26 0.24 -23.63
N LEU A 129 -8.46 0.56 -24.65
CA LEU A 129 -7.03 0.78 -24.48
C LEU A 129 -6.75 2.02 -23.63
N ASP A 130 -7.39 3.15 -23.94
CA ASP A 130 -7.20 4.41 -23.21
C ASP A 130 -7.63 4.27 -21.75
N THR A 131 -8.78 3.67 -21.47
CA THR A 131 -9.20 3.38 -20.09
C THR A 131 -8.23 2.47 -19.35
N SER A 132 -7.70 1.44 -20.01
CA SER A 132 -6.70 0.56 -19.40
C SER A 132 -5.35 1.26 -19.16
N VAL A 133 -4.84 2.00 -20.15
CA VAL A 133 -3.56 2.72 -20.07
C VAL A 133 -3.64 3.84 -19.05
N ASN A 134 -4.73 4.59 -18.97
CA ASN A 134 -4.90 5.63 -17.94
C ASN A 134 -4.84 5.04 -16.51
N VAL A 135 -5.49 3.90 -16.28
CA VAL A 135 -5.37 3.17 -15.00
C VAL A 135 -3.93 2.69 -14.77
N TYR A 136 -3.21 2.31 -15.82
CA TYR A 136 -1.84 1.80 -15.71
C TYR A 136 -0.74 2.87 -15.73
N GLU A 137 -0.93 4.05 -16.31
CA GLU A 137 0.00 5.17 -16.24
C GLU A 137 -0.02 5.76 -14.82
N ASP A 138 -1.20 5.87 -14.21
CA ASP A 138 -1.36 6.23 -12.81
C ASP A 138 -0.63 5.24 -11.87
N MET A 139 -0.64 3.94 -12.21
CA MET A 139 0.13 2.91 -11.50
C MET A 139 1.60 2.79 -11.94
N GLY A 140 1.91 3.20 -13.17
CA GLY A 140 3.15 2.95 -13.91
C GLY A 140 4.22 3.99 -13.62
N VAL A 141 3.82 5.25 -13.43
CA VAL A 141 4.69 6.31 -12.89
C VAL A 141 5.22 5.92 -11.50
N ASN A 142 4.52 5.04 -10.78
CA ASN A 142 4.94 4.50 -9.48
C ASN A 142 5.56 3.09 -9.56
N SER A 143 5.71 2.50 -10.75
CA SER A 143 6.01 1.07 -10.92
C SER A 143 7.47 0.66 -10.78
N ASP A 144 8.40 1.55 -10.40
CA ASP A 144 9.61 1.05 -9.78
C ASP A 144 9.29 0.60 -8.36
N ALA A 145 8.78 -0.62 -8.20
CA ALA A 145 8.49 -1.25 -6.92
C ALA A 145 9.73 -1.36 -5.99
N MET A 146 10.93 -1.00 -6.49
CA MET A 146 12.15 -0.83 -5.69
C MET A 146 12.36 0.61 -5.20
N LEU A 147 11.69 1.60 -5.79
CA LEU A 147 11.75 3.03 -5.46
C LEU A 147 10.34 3.57 -5.24
N VAL A 148 9.56 2.92 -4.37
CA VAL A 148 8.53 3.72 -3.71
C VAL A 148 9.28 4.81 -2.97
N ASP A 149 9.09 6.06 -3.39
CA ASP A 149 9.73 7.20 -2.78
C ASP A 149 9.35 7.23 -1.29
N ASN A 150 10.36 7.07 -0.43
CA ASN A 150 10.13 7.03 1.01
C ASN A 150 9.51 8.36 1.49
N ASP A 151 9.81 9.48 0.82
CA ASP A 151 9.22 10.77 1.16
C ASP A 151 7.71 10.78 0.89
N LYS A 152 7.26 10.17 -0.22
CA LYS A 152 5.82 10.01 -0.51
C LYS A 152 5.14 9.04 0.45
N VAL A 153 5.85 8.00 0.89
CA VAL A 153 5.34 7.07 1.91
C VAL A 153 5.16 7.81 3.23
N ASP A 154 6.16 8.59 3.64
CA ASP A 154 6.14 9.36 4.88
C ASP A 154 5.08 10.47 4.83
N GLU A 155 4.92 11.15 3.70
CA GLU A 155 3.85 12.14 3.48
C GLU A 155 2.47 11.48 3.59
N LEU A 156 2.25 10.34 2.95
CA LEU A 156 1.01 9.59 3.05
C LEU A 156 0.77 9.09 4.48
N MET A 157 1.82 8.61 5.16
CA MET A 157 1.75 8.21 6.55
C MET A 157 1.37 9.39 7.46
N SER A 158 1.93 10.58 7.22
CA SER A 158 1.56 11.79 7.96
C SER A 158 0.10 12.15 7.73
N LYS A 159 -0.36 12.18 6.47
CA LYS A 159 -1.77 12.47 6.14
C LYS A 159 -2.73 11.49 6.81
N VAL A 160 -2.45 10.20 6.72
CA VAL A 160 -3.28 9.16 7.37
C VAL A 160 -3.20 9.26 8.89
N ALA A 161 -2.04 9.59 9.46
CA ALA A 161 -1.91 9.82 10.90
C ALA A 161 -2.68 11.06 11.37
N ASP A 162 -2.69 12.14 10.57
CA ASP A 162 -3.47 13.34 10.82
C ASP A 162 -4.97 13.04 10.74
N GLU A 163 -5.41 12.26 9.74
CA GLU A 163 -6.79 11.79 9.63
C GLU A 163 -7.21 10.93 10.82
N ASN A 164 -6.41 9.93 11.20
CA ASN A 164 -6.70 9.09 12.38
C ASN A 164 -6.62 9.89 13.69
N GLY A 165 -5.70 10.85 13.78
CA GLY A 165 -5.58 11.76 14.91
C GLY A 165 -6.76 12.73 15.00
N MET A 166 -7.28 13.19 13.87
CA MET A 166 -8.50 13.98 13.77
C MET A 166 -9.74 13.14 14.09
N GLU A 167 -9.84 11.91 13.62
CA GLU A 167 -10.91 10.98 14.01
C GLU A 167 -10.85 10.66 15.51
N LEU A 168 -9.65 10.48 16.09
CA LEU A 168 -9.49 10.32 17.54
C LEU A 168 -9.87 11.60 18.29
N LYS A 169 -9.50 12.78 17.78
CA LYS A 169 -9.91 14.08 18.36
C LYS A 169 -11.41 14.33 18.19
N GLN A 170 -12.03 13.89 17.10
CA GLN A 170 -13.44 14.06 16.81
C GLN A 170 -14.29 13.06 17.60
N SER A 171 -13.82 11.83 17.79
CA SER A 171 -14.42 10.86 18.70
C SER A 171 -14.18 11.21 20.17
N ALA A 172 -13.07 11.87 20.52
CA ALA A 172 -12.82 12.40 21.87
C ALA A 172 -13.56 13.73 22.14
N LYS A 173 -14.02 14.46 21.13
CA LYS A 173 -14.80 15.69 21.26
C LYS A 173 -16.32 15.46 21.27
N LEU A 174 -16.79 14.33 21.77
CA LEU A 174 -18.21 14.11 22.03
C LEU A 174 -18.43 13.88 23.53
N ASP A 175 -18.84 14.99 24.15
CA ASP A 175 -19.63 15.15 25.37
C ASP A 175 -19.01 14.78 26.74
N ASN A 176 -18.41 15.82 27.34
CA ASN A 176 -18.15 16.06 28.78
C ASN A 176 -16.68 16.03 29.23
N VAL A 177 -15.87 16.98 28.72
CA VAL A 177 -14.77 17.49 29.54
C VAL A 177 -15.03 18.98 29.78
N PRO A 178 -15.28 19.41 31.03
CA PRO A 178 -15.59 20.80 31.33
C PRO A 178 -14.40 21.68 30.95
N GLU A 179 -14.73 22.79 30.29
CA GLU A 179 -13.84 23.85 29.85
C GLU A 179 -12.98 24.33 31.03
N ILE A 180 -11.76 23.81 31.12
CA ILE A 180 -10.80 24.25 32.13
C ILE A 180 -10.31 25.62 31.67
N LYS A 181 -10.92 26.67 32.23
CA LYS A 181 -10.50 28.06 32.08
C LYS A 181 -8.98 28.13 32.20
N ALA A 182 -8.36 28.70 31.17
CA ALA A 182 -6.93 28.97 31.09
C ALA A 182 -6.46 29.58 32.41
N LYS A 183 -5.73 28.79 33.21
CA LYS A 183 -4.90 29.35 34.27
C LYS A 183 -3.71 29.96 33.57
N GLU A 184 -3.78 31.28 33.41
CA GLU A 184 -2.63 32.14 33.20
C GLU A 184 -1.53 31.69 34.15
N VAL A 185 -0.50 31.07 33.58
CA VAL A 185 0.69 30.66 34.31
C VAL A 185 1.46 31.95 34.53
N ASN A 186 1.22 32.59 35.67
CA ASN A 186 2.02 33.71 36.13
C ASN A 186 3.47 33.21 36.20
N VAL A 187 4.28 33.65 35.24
CA VAL A 187 5.69 33.29 35.15
C VAL A 187 6.35 33.97 36.33
N ASP A 188 6.62 33.17 37.35
CA ASP A 188 7.23 33.57 38.61
C ASP A 188 8.60 34.23 38.31
N ASP A 189 8.66 35.56 38.42
CA ASP A 189 9.80 36.44 38.10
C ASP A 189 11.11 35.95 38.75
N GLU A 190 11.04 35.22 39.87
CA GLU A 190 12.20 34.61 40.53
C GLU A 190 12.96 33.60 39.65
N LYS A 191 12.27 32.94 38.72
CA LYS A 191 12.92 31.96 37.81
C LYS A 191 13.67 32.65 36.69
N GLU A 192 13.18 33.79 36.21
CA GLU A 192 13.89 34.59 35.20
C GLU A 192 15.17 35.20 35.78
N ASP A 193 15.12 35.72 37.01
CA ASP A 193 16.31 36.28 37.67
C ASP A 193 17.41 35.22 37.87
N LYS A 194 17.04 34.00 38.27
CA LYS A 194 18.01 32.88 38.41
C LYS A 194 18.60 32.46 37.06
N LEU A 195 17.81 32.50 35.99
CA LEU A 195 18.28 32.21 34.63
C LEU A 195 19.20 33.32 34.10
N ALA A 196 18.82 34.58 34.28
CA ALA A 196 19.61 35.74 33.90
C ALA A 196 20.95 35.78 34.63
N GLN A 197 20.97 35.43 35.92
CA GLN A 197 22.19 35.34 36.72
C GLN A 197 23.11 34.22 36.23
N ARG A 198 22.55 33.05 35.86
CA ARG A 198 23.33 31.95 35.24
C ARG A 198 23.91 32.35 33.88
N LEU A 199 23.16 33.10 33.07
CA LEU A 199 23.63 33.58 31.76
C LEU A 199 24.74 34.63 31.88
N ARG A 200 24.69 35.52 32.88
CA ARG A 200 25.79 36.46 33.17
C ARG A 200 27.06 35.76 33.61
N ALA A 201 26.96 34.73 34.45
CA ALA A 201 28.11 33.98 34.95
C ALA A 201 28.87 33.22 33.84
N LEU A 202 28.22 32.95 32.70
CA LEU A 202 28.84 32.27 31.56
C LEU A 202 29.50 33.23 30.54
N ARG A 203 29.32 34.54 30.71
CA ARG A 203 29.77 35.58 29.76
C ARG A 203 30.97 36.39 30.24
N GLY A 204 31.45 36.18 31.46
CA GLY A 204 32.69 36.74 32.01
C GLY A 204 33.65 35.64 32.38
#